data_AF-A0A9D6KHT9-F1
#
_entry.id   AF-A0A9D6KHT9-F1
#
_cell.length_a   1.000
_cell.length_b   1.000
_cell.length_c   1.000
_cell.angle_alpha   90.00
_cell.angle_beta   90.00
_cell.angle_gamma   90.00
#
_symmetry.space_group_name_H-M   'P 1'
#
loop_
_entity.id
_entity.type
_entity.pdbx_description
1 polymer ?
#
loop_
_entity_poly.entity_id
_entity_poly.type
_entity_poly.pdbx_seq_one_letter_code
_entity_poly.pdbx_strand_id
1 'polypeptide(L)'
;MLSCGGDVTVTGDGALDVGGPTNGVSGVLTLQTTLGAVQIAQGAVLRNNGAAQVGINAIEIGAVGICTIGGKLQSDCARGPGIPIQITCTGVTLNSGSLVQANSAGADAGQVVVDTSGSTTGQPPAGCVLNGKIKVNGASTVDRTANPPTVIPGNGGIVRLLCGTDLNVANDASIDALGAGPQSAGGLIDIHAAGGPAIINGKLKAKASGISGLISIVGVNVTTTGTSSLDVTGFSGGSIVLRSAQDTTVKGDVSIGKTVSARGSGSGSNMGGVIQAEGCNVTVEDAGVLRTDGKQAGANQLVAHEQLTIKGRVSAVSAITTNPQGSNLFQYRDTLMIEDLTSVTPAAQSIYDPTLISCSPGS
;
A
#
# COMPACT_ATOMS: atom_id res chain seq x y z
N MET A 1 -9.32 27.85 -1.45
CA MET A 1 -10.52 27.00 -1.35
C MET A 1 -11.44 27.32 -2.53
N LEU A 2 -11.73 26.32 -3.37
CA LEU A 2 -12.80 26.39 -4.37
C LEU A 2 -13.93 25.48 -3.89
N SER A 3 -15.11 26.05 -3.65
CA SER A 3 -16.31 25.31 -3.24
C SER A 3 -17.43 25.61 -4.23
N CYS A 4 -18.02 24.56 -4.80
CA CYS A 4 -19.06 24.68 -5.83
C CYS A 4 -20.25 23.77 -5.50
N GLY A 5 -21.46 24.24 -5.81
CA GLY A 5 -22.69 23.45 -5.65
C GLY A 5 -22.93 22.43 -6.76
N GLY A 6 -22.02 22.30 -7.74
CA GLY A 6 -22.14 21.37 -8.88
C GLY A 6 -20.80 20.70 -9.18
N ASP A 7 -20.67 20.11 -10.37
CA ASP A 7 -19.43 19.46 -10.79
C ASP A 7 -18.26 20.45 -10.85
N VAL A 8 -17.09 19.99 -10.43
CA VAL A 8 -15.83 20.75 -10.54
C VAL A 8 -14.92 20.03 -11.53
N THR A 9 -14.62 20.67 -12.65
CA THR A 9 -13.65 20.17 -13.63
C THR A 9 -12.44 21.09 -13.69
N VAL A 10 -11.25 20.55 -13.42
CA VAL A 10 -9.97 21.23 -13.67
C VAL A 10 -9.45 20.76 -15.02
N THR A 11 -9.41 21.66 -16.00
CA THR A 11 -9.01 21.38 -17.39
C THR A 11 -7.74 22.12 -17.79
N GLY A 12 -7.08 21.62 -18.84
CA GLY A 12 -5.95 22.26 -19.51
C GLY A 12 -4.58 21.76 -19.03
N ASP A 13 -3.54 22.04 -19.82
CA ASP A 13 -2.14 21.65 -19.54
C ASP A 13 -1.45 22.56 -18.50
N GLY A 14 -2.24 23.35 -17.76
CA GLY A 14 -1.78 24.32 -16.77
C GLY A 14 -1.57 23.70 -15.38
N ALA A 15 -0.78 24.39 -14.56
CA ALA A 15 -0.60 24.07 -13.15
C ALA A 15 -1.33 25.09 -12.27
N LEU A 16 -2.21 24.61 -11.38
CA LEU A 16 -2.66 25.37 -10.23
C LEU A 16 -1.69 25.12 -9.08
N ASP A 17 -0.83 26.10 -8.80
CA ASP A 17 0.22 26.04 -7.80
C ASP A 17 -0.09 27.02 -6.66
N VAL A 18 -0.27 26.51 -5.45
CA VAL A 18 -0.48 27.33 -4.24
C VAL A 18 0.75 27.35 -3.33
N GLY A 19 1.88 26.78 -3.78
CA GLY A 19 3.11 26.73 -3.00
C GLY A 19 3.74 28.12 -2.80
N GLY A 20 4.04 28.47 -1.55
CA GLY A 20 4.80 29.68 -1.21
C GLY A 20 6.31 29.42 -1.30
N PRO A 21 7.10 30.21 -2.06
CA PRO A 21 8.53 29.96 -2.24
C PRO A 21 9.38 30.23 -0.98
N THR A 22 8.88 31.01 -0.03
CA THR A 22 9.66 31.47 1.13
C THR A 22 8.75 31.80 2.33
N ASN A 23 9.09 31.22 3.49
CA ASN A 23 8.67 31.63 4.84
C ASN A 23 7.20 31.40 5.25
N GLY A 24 6.86 30.16 5.63
CA GLY A 24 5.87 29.89 6.69
C GLY A 24 4.39 30.16 6.37
N VAL A 25 4.02 30.36 5.11
CA VAL A 25 2.59 30.47 4.75
C VAL A 25 2.01 29.07 4.56
N SER A 26 1.06 28.71 5.42
CA SER A 26 0.22 27.52 5.24
C SER A 26 -0.67 27.72 4.01
N GLY A 27 -0.59 26.84 3.03
CA GLY A 27 -1.50 26.77 1.90
C GLY A 27 -2.26 25.45 1.93
N VAL A 28 -3.59 25.49 2.01
CA VAL A 28 -4.43 24.32 1.77
C VAL A 28 -5.14 24.50 0.44
N LEU A 29 -4.88 23.59 -0.50
CA LEU A 29 -5.61 23.53 -1.76
C LEU A 29 -6.83 22.60 -1.58
N THR A 30 -7.96 23.20 -1.23
CA THR A 30 -9.24 22.49 -1.12
C THR A 30 -10.08 22.66 -2.38
N LEU A 31 -10.47 21.55 -2.99
CA LEU A 31 -11.53 21.43 -4.00
C LEU A 31 -12.69 20.66 -3.38
N GLN A 32 -13.86 21.29 -3.24
CA GLN A 32 -15.03 20.66 -2.64
C GLN A 32 -16.30 20.88 -3.47
N THR A 33 -17.11 19.82 -3.58
CA THR A 33 -18.47 19.89 -4.12
C THR A 33 -19.47 19.15 -3.25
N THR A 34 -20.66 19.73 -3.10
CA THR A 34 -21.75 19.21 -2.25
C THR A 34 -22.81 18.43 -3.01
N LEU A 35 -22.80 18.45 -4.35
CA LEU A 35 -23.80 17.74 -5.17
C LEU A 35 -23.22 17.07 -6.42
N GLY A 36 -21.95 17.33 -6.76
CA GLY A 36 -21.36 16.90 -8.03
C GLY A 36 -20.13 16.00 -7.89
N ALA A 37 -19.54 15.70 -9.04
CA ALA A 37 -18.27 15.02 -9.20
C ALA A 37 -17.09 16.01 -9.21
N VAL A 38 -15.89 15.52 -8.92
CA VAL A 38 -14.64 16.24 -9.20
C VAL A 38 -13.88 15.52 -10.30
N GLN A 39 -13.51 16.25 -11.34
CA GLN A 39 -12.70 15.73 -12.43
C GLN A 39 -11.43 16.57 -12.60
N ILE A 40 -10.28 15.93 -12.48
CA ILE A 40 -8.99 16.53 -12.83
C ILE A 40 -8.57 15.94 -14.18
N ALA A 41 -8.65 16.73 -15.25
CA ALA A 41 -8.37 16.24 -16.59
C ALA A 41 -6.92 15.76 -16.75
N GLN A 42 -6.69 14.90 -17.74
CA GLN A 42 -5.33 14.57 -18.16
C GLN A 42 -4.57 15.83 -18.57
N GLY A 43 -3.31 15.94 -18.18
CA GLY A 43 -2.48 17.14 -18.41
C GLY A 43 -2.58 18.18 -17.29
N ALA A 44 -3.69 18.26 -16.56
CA ALA A 44 -3.85 19.20 -15.46
C ALA A 44 -2.93 18.88 -14.28
N VAL A 45 -2.39 19.90 -13.63
CA VAL A 45 -1.54 19.74 -12.44
C VAL A 45 -2.09 20.56 -11.27
N LEU A 46 -2.38 19.91 -10.15
CA LEU A 46 -2.64 20.56 -8.87
C LEU A 46 -1.41 20.38 -7.99
N ARG A 47 -0.86 21.49 -7.50
CA ARG A 47 0.39 21.48 -6.74
C ARG A 47 0.30 22.32 -5.48
N ASN A 48 0.81 21.76 -4.40
CA ASN A 48 1.04 22.45 -3.15
C ASN A 48 2.41 22.06 -2.59
N ASN A 49 3.45 22.81 -2.99
CA ASN A 49 4.81 22.54 -2.55
C ASN A 49 5.20 23.47 -1.38
N GLY A 50 5.87 22.92 -0.38
CA GLY A 50 6.31 23.64 0.83
C GLY A 50 7.83 23.69 0.98
N ALA A 51 8.35 24.82 1.49
CA ALA A 51 9.78 25.04 1.70
C ALA A 51 10.28 24.66 3.11
N ALA A 52 9.46 24.81 4.18
CA ALA A 52 9.87 24.52 5.56
C ALA A 52 8.68 24.37 6.55
N GLN A 53 8.92 23.55 7.58
CA GLN A 53 8.11 23.01 8.71
C GLN A 53 6.95 23.80 9.37
N VAL A 54 6.63 25.03 9.00
CA VAL A 54 5.66 25.84 9.78
C VAL A 54 4.39 26.07 8.97
N GLY A 55 3.44 25.13 9.07
CA GLY A 55 2.09 25.31 8.52
C GLY A 55 1.33 24.03 8.16
N ILE A 56 0.01 24.08 8.18
CA ILE A 56 -0.86 23.02 7.64
C ILE A 56 -0.90 23.21 6.12
N ASN A 57 -0.08 22.44 5.41
CA ASN A 57 -0.21 22.34 3.96
C ASN A 57 -0.97 21.04 3.66
N ALA A 58 -1.90 21.08 2.71
CA ALA A 58 -2.57 19.87 2.21
C ALA A 58 -3.14 20.10 0.80
N ILE A 59 -3.35 19.00 0.06
CA ILE A 59 -4.29 18.99 -1.05
C ILE A 59 -5.49 18.15 -0.61
N GLU A 60 -6.67 18.77 -0.61
CA GLU A 60 -7.92 18.12 -0.20
C GLU A 60 -8.91 18.16 -1.36
N ILE A 61 -9.37 16.99 -1.78
CA ILE A 61 -10.42 16.83 -2.78
C ILE A 61 -11.61 16.15 -2.10
N GLY A 62 -12.75 16.84 -2.06
CA GLY A 62 -13.98 16.35 -1.48
C GLY A 62 -15.13 16.39 -2.48
N ALA A 63 -15.85 15.29 -2.67
CA ALA A 63 -17.04 15.27 -3.53
C ALA A 63 -18.13 14.35 -3.01
N VAL A 64 -19.38 14.71 -3.24
CA VAL A 64 -20.51 13.78 -3.09
C VAL A 64 -20.54 12.77 -4.22
N GLY A 65 -20.10 13.15 -5.42
CA GLY A 65 -19.99 12.27 -6.57
C GLY A 65 -18.65 11.52 -6.64
N ILE A 66 -18.43 10.90 -7.80
CA ILE A 66 -17.19 10.20 -8.12
C ILE A 66 -16.08 11.23 -8.37
N CYS A 67 -14.88 10.96 -7.85
CA CYS A 67 -13.68 11.71 -8.22
C CYS A 67 -12.89 10.97 -9.29
N THR A 68 -12.67 11.63 -10.42
CA THR A 68 -11.85 11.11 -11.53
C THR A 68 -10.59 11.94 -11.67
N ILE A 69 -9.44 11.34 -11.38
CA ILE A 69 -8.14 11.99 -11.51
C ILE A 69 -7.45 11.43 -12.74
N GLY A 70 -7.33 12.25 -13.79
CA GLY A 70 -6.52 11.99 -14.98
C GLY A 70 -5.18 12.74 -14.99
N GLY A 71 -5.07 13.82 -14.23
CA GLY A 71 -3.89 14.68 -14.14
C GLY A 71 -2.94 14.33 -12.98
N LYS A 72 -2.17 15.32 -12.54
CA LYS A 72 -1.20 15.20 -11.46
C LYS A 72 -1.65 15.94 -10.20
N LEU A 73 -1.60 15.26 -9.05
CA LEU A 73 -1.66 15.87 -7.72
C LEU A 73 -0.25 15.82 -7.11
N GLN A 74 0.31 16.94 -6.70
CA GLN A 74 1.70 17.04 -6.26
C GLN A 74 1.85 17.83 -4.98
N SER A 75 2.52 17.23 -4.02
CA SER A 75 2.63 17.73 -2.66
C SER A 75 4.05 17.51 -2.12
N ASP A 76 5.01 18.30 -2.58
CA ASP A 76 6.43 18.10 -2.26
C ASP A 76 6.92 19.07 -1.17
N CYS A 77 7.67 18.54 -0.19
CA CYS A 77 8.30 19.30 0.87
C CYS A 77 9.82 19.27 0.72
N ALA A 78 10.46 20.43 0.62
CA ALA A 78 11.91 20.50 0.47
C ALA A 78 12.66 20.13 1.77
N ARG A 79 12.09 20.47 2.93
CA ARG A 79 12.60 20.15 4.27
C ARG A 79 11.45 20.11 5.29
N GLY A 80 11.27 18.98 5.97
CA GLY A 80 10.26 18.81 7.03
C GLY A 80 9.24 17.72 6.70
N PRO A 81 8.16 17.56 7.49
CA PRO A 81 7.16 16.53 7.21
C PRO A 81 6.56 16.75 5.83
N GLY A 82 6.31 15.67 5.11
CA GLY A 82 5.66 15.75 3.82
C GLY A 82 4.20 16.19 3.93
N ILE A 83 3.68 16.72 2.84
CA ILE A 83 2.39 17.40 2.81
C ILE A 83 1.30 16.38 2.38
N PRO A 84 0.24 16.17 3.18
CA PRO A 84 -0.80 15.19 2.86
C PRO A 84 -1.62 15.56 1.62
N ILE A 85 -2.04 14.53 0.90
CA ILE A 85 -3.07 14.57 -0.14
C ILE A 85 -4.22 13.69 0.34
N GLN A 86 -5.41 14.25 0.45
CA GLN A 86 -6.63 13.55 0.82
C GLN A 86 -7.67 13.65 -0.29
N ILE A 87 -8.25 12.51 -0.67
CA ILE A 87 -9.32 12.40 -1.67
C ILE A 87 -10.48 11.66 -0.98
N THR A 88 -11.56 12.38 -0.67
CA THR A 88 -12.77 11.85 -0.03
C THR A 88 -13.97 12.02 -0.97
N CYS A 89 -14.41 10.94 -1.60
CA CYS A 89 -15.46 10.96 -2.61
C CYS A 89 -16.31 9.68 -2.52
N THR A 90 -17.51 9.63 -3.10
CA THR A 90 -18.29 8.36 -3.06
C THR A 90 -17.63 7.23 -3.81
N GLY A 91 -16.92 7.54 -4.89
CA GLY A 91 -16.04 6.62 -5.61
C GLY A 91 -14.82 7.36 -6.13
N VAL A 92 -13.73 6.63 -6.39
CA VAL A 92 -12.49 7.22 -6.92
C VAL A 92 -11.96 6.42 -8.10
N THR A 93 -11.65 7.12 -9.19
CA THR A 93 -10.93 6.57 -10.34
C THR A 93 -9.66 7.37 -10.57
N LEU A 94 -8.50 6.70 -10.49
CA LEU A 94 -7.22 7.22 -10.97
C LEU A 94 -6.98 6.66 -12.37
N ASN A 95 -6.97 7.50 -13.41
CA ASN A 95 -6.75 7.06 -14.78
C ASN A 95 -5.28 6.66 -15.03
N SER A 96 -5.00 5.94 -16.12
CA SER A 96 -3.66 5.45 -16.43
C SER A 96 -2.58 6.54 -16.55
N GLY A 97 -2.97 7.76 -16.95
CA GLY A 97 -2.09 8.92 -17.02
C GLY A 97 -1.88 9.66 -15.69
N SER A 98 -2.62 9.32 -14.63
CA SER A 98 -2.64 10.11 -13.41
C SER A 98 -1.44 9.83 -12.51
N LEU A 99 -1.01 10.86 -11.78
CA LEU A 99 0.06 10.76 -10.79
C LEU A 99 -0.33 11.51 -9.52
N VAL A 100 -0.45 10.79 -8.40
CA VAL A 100 -0.59 11.37 -7.07
C VAL A 100 0.74 11.22 -6.36
N GLN A 101 1.38 12.33 -6.00
CA GLN A 101 2.69 12.29 -5.37
C GLN A 101 2.81 13.20 -4.13
N ALA A 102 3.39 12.66 -3.06
CA ALA A 102 3.70 13.40 -1.86
C ALA A 102 5.13 13.08 -1.40
N ASN A 103 6.10 13.95 -1.69
CA ASN A 103 7.51 13.69 -1.39
C ASN A 103 8.03 14.61 -0.30
N SER A 104 9.04 14.16 0.44
CA SER A 104 9.78 14.99 1.37
C SER A 104 11.28 14.68 1.38
N ALA A 105 12.10 15.66 1.78
CA ALA A 105 13.47 15.44 2.20
C ALA A 105 13.67 15.83 3.68
N GLY A 106 14.41 14.98 4.41
CA GLY A 106 14.78 15.21 5.81
C GLY A 106 13.65 15.04 6.83
N ALA A 107 12.64 14.23 6.53
CA ALA A 107 11.63 13.77 7.48
C ALA A 107 10.81 12.61 6.89
N ASP A 108 9.69 12.31 7.53
CA ASP A 108 8.61 11.50 6.98
C ASP A 108 8.10 12.11 5.67
N ALA A 109 7.92 11.28 4.65
CA ALA A 109 7.18 11.67 3.47
C ALA A 109 5.73 12.00 3.81
N GLY A 110 5.01 12.55 2.84
CA GLY A 110 3.61 12.91 3.04
C GLY A 110 2.72 11.68 3.16
N GLN A 111 1.43 11.93 3.20
CA GLN A 111 0.42 10.88 3.17
C GLN A 111 -0.44 11.04 1.93
N VAL A 112 -0.86 9.92 1.34
CA VAL A 112 -1.95 9.90 0.36
C VAL A 112 -3.08 9.07 0.95
N VAL A 113 -4.23 9.70 1.19
CA VAL A 113 -5.45 9.02 1.62
C VAL A 113 -6.48 9.09 0.51
N VAL A 114 -6.98 7.94 0.10
CA VAL A 114 -8.20 7.80 -0.69
C VAL A 114 -9.25 7.19 0.21
N ASP A 115 -10.36 7.87 0.42
CA ASP A 115 -11.46 7.40 1.25
C ASP A 115 -12.79 7.52 0.51
N THR A 116 -13.43 6.37 0.29
CA THR A 116 -14.78 6.24 -0.25
C THR A 116 -15.73 5.55 0.73
N SER A 117 -15.23 5.18 1.90
CA SER A 117 -15.99 4.51 2.97
C SER A 117 -16.84 5.51 3.75
N GLY A 118 -16.32 6.71 3.98
CA GLY A 118 -17.01 7.82 4.62
C GLY A 118 -17.84 8.61 3.62
N SER A 119 -18.93 8.05 3.10
CA SER A 119 -19.96 8.90 2.47
C SER A 119 -20.61 9.75 3.56
N THR A 120 -20.11 10.97 3.77
CA THR A 120 -20.76 11.99 4.61
C THR A 120 -22.07 12.52 3.99
N THR A 121 -22.55 11.87 2.93
CA THR A 121 -23.36 12.50 1.87
C THR A 121 -24.65 11.74 1.58
N GLY A 122 -24.91 10.64 2.32
CA GLY A 122 -26.12 9.82 2.18
C GLY A 122 -26.16 8.95 0.92
N GLN A 123 -25.22 9.11 -0.02
CA GLN A 123 -25.04 8.21 -1.16
C GLN A 123 -24.36 6.91 -0.73
N PRO A 124 -24.70 5.76 -1.36
CA PRO A 124 -24.01 4.52 -1.07
C PRO A 124 -22.52 4.64 -1.47
N PRO A 125 -21.61 4.08 -0.67
CA PRO A 125 -20.19 4.04 -1.02
C PRO A 125 -19.99 3.25 -2.32
N ALA A 126 -19.05 3.69 -3.14
CA ALA A 126 -18.63 3.02 -4.38
C ALA A 126 -17.16 2.58 -4.27
N GLY A 127 -16.67 1.95 -5.34
CA GLY A 127 -15.35 1.33 -5.37
C GLY A 127 -14.21 2.31 -5.65
N CYS A 128 -12.99 1.77 -5.58
CA CYS A 128 -11.77 2.43 -6.02
C CYS A 128 -11.22 1.74 -7.27
N VAL A 129 -10.97 2.49 -8.33
CA VAL A 129 -10.28 2.00 -9.53
C VAL A 129 -8.97 2.75 -9.70
N LEU A 130 -7.85 2.04 -9.52
CA LEU A 130 -6.51 2.60 -9.62
C LEU A 130 -5.81 2.10 -10.89
N ASN A 131 -5.81 2.92 -11.94
CA ASN A 131 -5.06 2.68 -13.16
C ASN A 131 -3.75 3.48 -13.23
N GLY A 132 -3.63 4.54 -12.42
CA GLY A 132 -2.49 5.45 -12.39
C GLY A 132 -1.41 5.12 -11.37
N LYS A 133 -0.66 6.14 -10.95
CA LYS A 133 0.49 5.99 -10.03
C LYS A 133 0.29 6.80 -8.75
N ILE A 134 0.59 6.19 -7.61
CA ILE A 134 0.71 6.86 -6.31
C ILE A 134 2.16 6.73 -5.85
N LYS A 135 2.79 7.86 -5.47
CA LYS A 135 4.20 7.89 -5.03
C LYS A 135 4.39 8.74 -3.79
N VAL A 136 4.90 8.12 -2.74
CA VAL A 136 5.14 8.78 -1.47
C VAL A 136 6.57 8.50 -1.04
N ASN A 137 7.47 9.47 -1.18
CA ASN A 137 8.91 9.24 -0.97
C ASN A 137 9.52 10.19 0.05
N GLY A 138 10.26 9.66 1.02
CA GLY A 138 11.01 10.42 2.01
C GLY A 138 12.50 10.19 1.83
N ALA A 139 13.26 11.23 1.54
CA ALA A 139 14.70 11.14 1.32
C ALA A 139 15.49 11.65 2.54
N SER A 140 16.51 10.92 2.98
CA SER A 140 17.43 11.39 4.01
C SER A 140 18.14 12.67 3.55
N THR A 141 18.41 13.57 4.49
CA THR A 141 19.19 14.79 4.24
C THR A 141 20.27 14.96 5.29
N VAL A 142 21.25 15.82 5.02
CA VAL A 142 22.29 16.18 5.98
C VAL A 142 21.98 17.55 6.56
N ASP A 143 21.78 17.61 7.86
CA ASP A 143 21.77 18.87 8.59
C ASP A 143 23.20 19.33 8.84
N ARG A 144 23.63 20.31 8.03
CA ARG A 144 24.95 20.94 8.14
C ARG A 144 25.01 22.05 9.20
N THR A 145 23.87 22.40 9.80
CA THR A 145 23.80 23.41 10.86
C THR A 145 24.02 22.81 12.24
N ALA A 146 23.79 21.50 12.40
CA ALA A 146 24.22 20.75 13.57
C ALA A 146 25.77 20.67 13.64
N ASN A 147 26.32 20.70 14.86
CA ASN A 147 27.74 20.51 15.11
C ASN A 147 27.97 19.36 16.11
N PRO A 148 28.42 18.17 15.67
CA PRO A 148 28.79 17.83 14.28
C PRO A 148 27.57 17.73 13.34
N PRO A 149 27.76 17.82 12.00
CA PRO A 149 26.69 17.59 11.04
C PRO A 149 26.03 16.23 11.25
N THR A 150 24.70 16.19 11.17
CA THR A 150 23.91 14.98 11.42
C THR A 150 23.12 14.58 10.17
N VAL A 151 22.90 13.27 10.01
CA VAL A 151 21.97 12.75 9.00
C VAL A 151 20.57 12.76 9.60
N ILE A 152 19.63 13.41 8.94
CA ILE A 152 18.21 13.26 9.24
C ILE A 152 17.68 12.16 8.32
N PRO A 153 17.23 11.01 8.87
CA PRO A 153 16.73 9.91 8.07
C PRO A 153 15.45 10.31 7.34
N GLY A 154 15.31 9.87 6.09
CA GLY A 154 14.07 9.98 5.33
C GLY A 154 13.21 8.75 5.59
N ASN A 155 11.95 8.96 5.96
CA ASN A 155 11.03 7.85 6.15
C ASN A 155 10.01 7.85 5.01
N GLY A 156 9.74 6.66 4.46
CA GLY A 156 8.63 6.48 3.54
C GLY A 156 7.33 6.90 4.20
N GLY A 157 6.40 7.41 3.40
CA GLY A 157 5.13 7.89 3.94
C GLY A 157 4.05 6.83 3.90
N ILE A 158 2.81 7.30 3.99
CA ILE A 158 1.64 6.44 4.11
C ILE A 158 0.80 6.56 2.84
N VAL A 159 0.47 5.44 2.22
CA VAL A 159 -0.63 5.35 1.26
C VAL A 159 -1.73 4.56 1.94
N ARG A 160 -2.89 5.20 2.14
CA ARG A 160 -4.08 4.57 2.71
C ARG A 160 -5.23 4.61 1.71
N LEU A 161 -5.78 3.45 1.38
CA LEU A 161 -6.93 3.29 0.50
C LEU A 161 -8.08 2.67 1.29
N LEU A 162 -9.11 3.44 1.58
CA LEU A 162 -10.33 3.01 2.25
C LEU A 162 -11.44 2.98 1.21
N CYS A 163 -11.62 1.82 0.59
CA CYS A 163 -12.57 1.58 -0.48
C CYS A 163 -13.85 1.01 0.12
N GLY A 164 -14.97 1.70 -0.05
CA GLY A 164 -16.21 1.34 0.64
C GLY A 164 -16.86 0.07 0.07
N THR A 165 -16.59 -0.26 -1.19
CA THR A 165 -17.00 -1.52 -1.82
C THR A 165 -15.79 -2.29 -2.34
N ASP A 166 -15.56 -2.34 -3.65
CA ASP A 166 -14.45 -3.03 -4.27
C ASP A 166 -13.23 -2.13 -4.49
N LEU A 167 -12.07 -2.76 -4.65
CA LEU A 167 -10.84 -2.13 -5.11
C LEU A 167 -10.27 -2.90 -6.28
N ASN A 168 -9.91 -2.19 -7.34
CA ASN A 168 -9.14 -2.74 -8.45
C ASN A 168 -7.89 -1.89 -8.70
N VAL A 169 -6.71 -2.49 -8.55
CA VAL A 169 -5.43 -1.91 -8.94
C VAL A 169 -5.00 -2.54 -10.26
N ALA A 170 -5.09 -1.83 -11.37
CA ALA A 170 -4.82 -2.37 -12.69
C ALA A 170 -3.35 -2.73 -12.90
N ASN A 171 -3.07 -3.57 -13.90
CA ASN A 171 -1.75 -4.18 -14.11
C ASN A 171 -0.59 -3.17 -14.24
N ASP A 172 -0.84 -2.04 -14.90
CA ASP A 172 0.18 -0.99 -15.11
C ASP A 172 0.20 0.07 -14.00
N ALA A 173 -0.71 -0.02 -13.04
CA ALA A 173 -0.76 0.88 -11.89
C ALA A 173 0.36 0.57 -10.89
N SER A 174 0.81 1.59 -10.16
CA SER A 174 1.85 1.43 -9.15
C SER A 174 1.60 2.28 -7.91
N ILE A 175 1.79 1.68 -6.74
CA ILE A 175 1.80 2.35 -5.43
C ILE A 175 3.18 2.19 -4.81
N ASP A 176 3.90 3.30 -4.67
CA ASP A 176 5.25 3.34 -4.10
C ASP A 176 5.24 4.16 -2.80
N ALA A 177 5.68 3.57 -1.68
CA ALA A 177 5.87 4.22 -0.38
C ALA A 177 7.32 3.99 0.09
N LEU A 178 8.23 4.90 -0.27
CA LEU A 178 9.68 4.65 -0.23
C LEU A 178 10.43 5.58 0.73
N GLY A 179 11.32 5.00 1.54
CA GLY A 179 12.39 5.71 2.21
C GLY A 179 13.69 5.62 1.40
N ALA A 180 14.39 6.73 1.24
CA ALA A 180 15.65 6.80 0.50
C ALA A 180 16.77 7.35 1.37
N GLY A 181 17.98 6.80 1.22
CA GLY A 181 19.17 7.25 1.93
C GLY A 181 19.59 6.34 3.09
N PRO A 182 20.72 6.64 3.75
CA PRO A 182 21.21 5.87 4.88
C PRO A 182 20.19 5.92 6.03
N GLN A 183 19.98 4.77 6.69
CA GLN A 183 19.10 4.64 7.87
C GLN A 183 17.63 5.01 7.62
N SER A 184 17.18 5.14 6.37
CA SER A 184 15.80 5.44 6.00
C SER A 184 14.83 4.35 6.48
N ALA A 185 13.60 4.69 6.85
CA ALA A 185 12.53 3.71 7.06
C ALA A 185 11.62 3.55 5.83
N GLY A 186 11.10 2.35 5.58
CA GLY A 186 10.13 2.09 4.52
C GLY A 186 8.77 2.68 4.86
N GLY A 187 7.92 2.88 3.83
CA GLY A 187 6.58 3.40 4.04
C GLY A 187 5.54 2.35 4.43
N LEU A 188 4.30 2.81 4.59
CA LEU A 188 3.12 1.98 4.82
C LEU A 188 2.20 2.06 3.59
N ILE A 189 1.78 0.91 3.08
CA ILE A 189 0.65 0.79 2.15
C ILE A 189 -0.44 0.03 2.88
N ASP A 190 -1.56 0.70 3.13
CA ASP A 190 -2.67 0.21 3.95
C ASP A 190 -3.96 0.25 3.11
N ILE A 191 -4.49 -0.91 2.77
CA ILE A 191 -5.57 -1.08 1.80
C ILE A 191 -6.73 -1.82 2.46
N HIS A 192 -7.90 -1.20 2.48
CA HIS A 192 -9.13 -1.78 3.00
C HIS A 192 -10.26 -1.66 1.95
N ALA A 193 -10.75 -2.78 1.42
CA ALA A 193 -11.95 -2.87 0.59
C ALA A 193 -13.11 -3.42 1.43
N ALA A 194 -13.80 -2.53 2.13
CA ALA A 194 -14.69 -2.88 3.25
C ALA A 194 -15.90 -3.73 2.83
N GLY A 195 -16.48 -3.45 1.66
CA GLY A 195 -17.71 -4.10 1.20
C GLY A 195 -17.53 -5.07 0.02
N GLY A 196 -16.30 -5.34 -0.41
CA GLY A 196 -16.07 -6.05 -1.66
C GLY A 196 -14.66 -6.63 -1.82
N PRO A 197 -14.36 -7.19 -3.01
CA PRO A 197 -13.05 -7.77 -3.28
C PRO A 197 -11.96 -6.69 -3.43
N ALA A 198 -10.75 -7.02 -3.00
CA ALA A 198 -9.52 -6.29 -3.29
C ALA A 198 -8.73 -7.05 -4.37
N ILE A 199 -8.78 -6.55 -5.61
CA ILE A 199 -8.08 -7.12 -6.76
C ILE A 199 -6.82 -6.29 -7.03
N ILE A 200 -5.66 -6.88 -6.81
CA ILE A 200 -4.36 -6.24 -6.97
C ILE A 200 -3.66 -6.86 -8.18
N ASN A 201 -3.76 -6.22 -9.34
CA ASN A 201 -3.03 -6.62 -10.55
C ASN A 201 -1.72 -5.84 -10.70
N GLY A 202 -1.73 -4.58 -10.28
CA GLY A 202 -0.57 -3.68 -10.31
C GLY A 202 0.46 -3.90 -9.21
N LYS A 203 1.42 -2.98 -9.17
CA LYS A 203 2.65 -3.08 -8.38
C LYS A 203 2.55 -2.30 -7.06
N LEU A 204 2.94 -2.92 -5.95
CA LEU A 204 3.02 -2.26 -4.64
C LEU A 204 4.44 -2.38 -4.10
N LYS A 205 5.00 -1.27 -3.61
CA LYS A 205 6.36 -1.22 -3.07
C LYS A 205 6.41 -0.39 -1.79
N ALA A 206 6.84 -1.02 -0.69
CA ALA A 206 7.19 -0.32 0.54
C ALA A 206 8.66 -0.61 0.89
N LYS A 207 9.58 0.25 0.45
CA LYS A 207 11.03 -0.04 0.49
C LYS A 207 11.85 1.02 1.19
N ALA A 208 12.95 0.59 1.79
CA ALA A 208 13.99 1.45 2.30
C ALA A 208 15.34 0.74 2.41
N SER A 209 16.39 1.52 2.69
CA SER A 209 17.73 0.98 2.96
C SER A 209 17.96 0.63 4.44
N GLY A 210 17.24 1.29 5.36
CA GLY A 210 17.28 1.04 6.80
C GLY A 210 16.11 0.17 7.25
N ILE A 211 15.18 0.72 8.03
CA ILE A 211 14.04 -0.02 8.57
C ILE A 211 13.08 -0.38 7.42
N SER A 212 12.54 -1.59 7.43
CA SER A 212 11.60 -2.06 6.40
C SER A 212 10.21 -1.40 6.45
N GLY A 213 9.46 -1.48 5.34
CA GLY A 213 8.06 -1.03 5.27
C GLY A 213 7.02 -2.12 5.60
N LEU A 214 5.75 -1.79 5.39
CA LEU A 214 4.59 -2.67 5.54
C LEU A 214 3.63 -2.52 4.36
N ILE A 215 3.11 -3.64 3.86
CA ILE A 215 1.93 -3.67 2.98
C ILE A 215 0.84 -4.48 3.69
N SER A 216 -0.31 -3.86 3.95
CA SER A 216 -1.50 -4.51 4.52
C SER A 216 -2.64 -4.38 3.53
N ILE A 217 -3.25 -5.52 3.17
CA ILE A 217 -4.41 -5.58 2.28
C ILE A 217 -5.50 -6.38 2.97
N VAL A 218 -6.65 -5.74 3.17
CA VAL A 218 -7.87 -6.34 3.67
C VAL A 218 -9.01 -6.11 2.69
N GLY A 219 -9.79 -7.15 2.40
CA GLY A 219 -11.02 -7.05 1.62
C GLY A 219 -11.84 -8.32 1.80
N VAL A 220 -13.08 -8.38 1.30
CA VAL A 220 -13.91 -9.60 1.39
C VAL A 220 -13.15 -10.79 0.79
N ASN A 221 -12.72 -10.64 -0.46
CA ASN A 221 -11.74 -11.51 -1.10
C ASN A 221 -10.49 -10.69 -1.39
N VAL A 222 -9.32 -11.30 -1.25
CA VAL A 222 -8.04 -10.69 -1.66
C VAL A 222 -7.46 -11.51 -2.80
N THR A 223 -7.31 -10.88 -3.96
CA THR A 223 -6.79 -11.54 -5.16
C THR A 223 -5.60 -10.76 -5.68
N THR A 224 -4.44 -11.39 -5.74
CA THR A 224 -3.22 -10.79 -6.28
C THR A 224 -2.85 -11.50 -7.58
N THR A 225 -2.88 -10.80 -8.72
CA THR A 225 -2.55 -11.40 -10.03
C THR A 225 -1.69 -10.45 -10.87
N GLY A 226 -1.46 -10.81 -12.14
CA GLY A 226 -0.59 -10.06 -13.05
C GLY A 226 0.87 -10.45 -12.90
N THR A 227 1.73 -9.81 -13.71
CA THR A 227 3.17 -10.11 -13.75
C THR A 227 4.00 -9.21 -12.83
N SER A 228 3.36 -8.25 -12.18
CA SER A 228 3.98 -7.32 -11.23
C SER A 228 4.19 -7.95 -9.85
N SER A 229 4.85 -7.23 -8.93
CA SER A 229 5.20 -7.73 -7.60
C SER A 229 4.58 -6.90 -6.47
N LEU A 230 4.27 -7.54 -5.34
CA LEU A 230 4.18 -6.88 -4.04
C LEU A 230 5.55 -7.00 -3.38
N ASP A 231 6.20 -5.88 -3.08
CA ASP A 231 7.61 -5.90 -2.67
C ASP A 231 7.87 -4.97 -1.48
N VAL A 232 8.21 -5.59 -0.35
CA VAL A 232 8.73 -4.93 0.83
C VAL A 232 10.21 -5.25 0.94
N THR A 233 11.03 -4.20 1.08
CA THR A 233 12.48 -4.38 1.25
C THR A 233 13.00 -3.43 2.32
N GLY A 234 13.84 -3.94 3.20
CA GLY A 234 14.60 -3.14 4.17
C GLY A 234 15.61 -4.02 4.90
N PHE A 235 16.43 -3.46 5.76
CA PHE A 235 17.38 -4.21 6.57
C PHE A 235 16.70 -5.32 7.39
N SER A 236 15.50 -5.06 7.91
CA SER A 236 14.68 -5.98 8.71
C SER A 236 13.67 -6.81 7.91
N GLY A 237 13.71 -6.80 6.57
CA GLY A 237 12.86 -7.68 5.74
C GLY A 237 11.42 -7.22 5.53
N GLY A 238 10.80 -6.61 6.56
CA GLY A 238 9.46 -6.02 6.51
C GLY A 238 8.33 -7.01 6.54
N SER A 239 7.11 -6.52 6.32
CA SER A 239 5.91 -7.34 6.44
C SER A 239 4.93 -7.10 5.30
N ILE A 240 4.32 -8.19 4.82
CA ILE A 240 3.17 -8.16 3.92
C ILE A 240 2.06 -8.97 4.57
N VAL A 241 0.89 -8.37 4.73
CA VAL A 241 -0.31 -8.99 5.30
C VAL A 241 -1.41 -8.96 4.27
N LEU A 242 -1.93 -10.14 3.92
CA LEU A 242 -3.09 -10.34 3.05
C LEU A 242 -4.18 -11.00 3.90
N ARG A 243 -5.29 -10.32 4.13
CA ARG A 243 -6.36 -10.85 4.99
C ARG A 243 -7.71 -10.70 4.33
N SER A 244 -8.48 -11.77 4.24
CA SER A 244 -9.91 -11.64 3.97
C SER A 244 -10.59 -11.00 5.18
N ALA A 245 -11.52 -10.06 4.97
CA ALA A 245 -12.37 -9.56 6.04
C ALA A 245 -13.07 -10.75 6.72
N GLN A 246 -12.93 -10.84 8.04
CA GLN A 246 -13.60 -11.82 8.88
C GLN A 246 -14.62 -11.05 9.71
N ASP A 247 -15.76 -10.73 9.12
CA ASP A 247 -16.93 -10.44 9.94
C ASP A 247 -17.82 -11.68 10.02
N THR A 248 -18.78 -11.66 10.94
CA THR A 248 -19.66 -12.82 11.20
C THR A 248 -20.58 -13.18 10.02
N THR A 249 -20.65 -12.33 9.00
CA THR A 249 -21.59 -12.41 7.88
C THR A 249 -20.91 -12.62 6.53
N VAL A 250 -19.65 -12.19 6.37
CA VAL A 250 -18.88 -12.28 5.14
C VAL A 250 -17.50 -12.83 5.48
N LYS A 251 -17.19 -13.97 4.89
CA LYS A 251 -15.88 -14.59 4.96
C LYS A 251 -15.45 -14.93 3.55
N GLY A 252 -14.22 -14.63 3.20
CA GLY A 252 -13.76 -14.79 1.82
C GLY A 252 -12.35 -15.31 1.73
N ASP A 253 -11.87 -15.36 0.50
CA ASP A 253 -10.69 -16.12 0.12
C ASP A 253 -9.49 -15.20 -0.13
N VAL A 254 -8.29 -15.77 0.02
CA VAL A 254 -7.05 -15.16 -0.41
C VAL A 254 -6.44 -15.98 -1.54
N SER A 255 -6.33 -15.40 -2.73
CA SER A 255 -5.66 -16.01 -3.89
C SER A 255 -4.41 -15.22 -4.28
N ILE A 256 -3.29 -15.93 -4.39
CA ILE A 256 -1.96 -15.39 -4.64
C ILE A 256 -1.43 -15.96 -5.95
N GLY A 257 -1.62 -15.21 -7.04
CA GLY A 257 -1.18 -15.56 -8.40
C GLY A 257 -0.04 -14.71 -8.94
N LYS A 258 0.71 -14.03 -8.07
CA LYS A 258 1.93 -13.29 -8.45
C LYS A 258 3.02 -13.36 -7.38
N THR A 259 4.14 -12.67 -7.62
CA THR A 259 5.23 -12.57 -6.64
C THR A 259 4.89 -11.62 -5.50
N VAL A 260 4.93 -12.14 -4.27
CA VAL A 260 4.84 -11.42 -3.01
C VAL A 260 6.15 -11.62 -2.26
N SER A 261 6.86 -10.52 -1.98
CA SER A 261 8.23 -10.59 -1.48
C SER A 261 8.49 -9.61 -0.34
N ALA A 262 8.95 -10.14 0.80
CA ALA A 262 9.38 -9.34 1.95
C ALA A 262 10.84 -9.72 2.27
N ARG A 263 11.80 -8.93 1.77
CA ARG A 263 13.23 -9.30 1.75
C ARG A 263 14.14 -8.35 2.49
N GLY A 264 15.20 -8.91 3.07
CA GLY A 264 16.31 -8.15 3.63
C GLY A 264 17.10 -7.40 2.54
N SER A 265 17.52 -6.17 2.78
CA SER A 265 18.41 -5.42 1.87
C SER A 265 19.82 -6.03 1.82
N GLY A 266 20.44 -6.14 0.64
CA GLY A 266 21.67 -6.93 0.41
C GLY A 266 22.97 -6.54 1.16
N SER A 267 22.96 -5.54 2.04
CA SER A 267 24.14 -5.11 2.83
C SER A 267 23.97 -5.42 4.33
N GLY A 268 25.04 -5.86 5.01
CA GLY A 268 25.04 -6.13 6.46
C GLY A 268 24.31 -7.42 6.86
N SER A 269 24.04 -7.64 8.15
CA SER A 269 23.30 -8.80 8.69
C SER A 269 21.78 -8.60 8.57
N ASN A 270 21.28 -8.59 7.34
CA ASN A 270 19.87 -8.34 7.03
C ASN A 270 18.96 -9.55 7.32
N MET A 271 17.72 -9.27 7.74
CA MET A 271 16.69 -10.27 8.04
C MET A 271 15.72 -10.40 6.86
N GLY A 272 15.25 -11.61 6.60
CA GLY A 272 14.08 -11.86 5.76
C GLY A 272 12.82 -11.32 6.46
N GLY A 273 11.82 -10.95 5.66
CA GLY A 273 10.58 -10.38 6.17
C GLY A 273 9.58 -11.44 6.61
N VAL A 274 8.36 -10.97 6.84
CA VAL A 274 7.19 -11.80 7.14
C VAL A 274 6.16 -11.63 6.03
N ILE A 275 5.61 -12.74 5.55
CA ILE A 275 4.41 -12.73 4.73
C ILE A 275 3.33 -13.49 5.49
N GLN A 276 2.21 -12.84 5.76
CA GLN A 276 1.04 -13.45 6.36
C GLN A 276 -0.12 -13.43 5.36
N ALA A 277 -0.75 -14.58 5.13
CA ALA A 277 -1.99 -14.70 4.38
C ALA A 277 -3.04 -15.42 5.21
N GLU A 278 -4.24 -14.84 5.30
CA GLU A 278 -5.31 -15.36 6.14
C GLU A 278 -6.67 -15.22 5.45
N GLY A 279 -7.39 -16.33 5.32
CA GLY A 279 -8.78 -16.31 4.84
C GLY A 279 -9.48 -17.66 4.95
N CYS A 280 -10.68 -17.78 4.39
CA CYS A 280 -11.41 -19.05 4.37
C CYS A 280 -10.64 -20.11 3.61
N ASN A 281 -10.42 -19.83 2.33
CA ASN A 281 -9.46 -20.55 1.54
C ASN A 281 -8.26 -19.66 1.28
N VAL A 282 -7.08 -20.25 1.37
CA VAL A 282 -5.83 -19.60 0.97
C VAL A 282 -5.24 -20.42 -0.15
N THR A 283 -5.06 -19.80 -1.32
CA THR A 283 -4.51 -20.44 -2.51
C THR A 283 -3.27 -19.69 -2.99
N VAL A 284 -2.14 -20.39 -3.10
CA VAL A 284 -0.97 -19.93 -3.85
C VAL A 284 -1.02 -20.61 -5.23
N GLU A 285 -1.46 -19.85 -6.23
CA GLU A 285 -1.62 -20.34 -7.61
C GLU A 285 -0.28 -20.69 -8.27
N ASP A 286 -0.27 -21.34 -9.42
CA ASP A 286 0.94 -21.80 -10.13
C ASP A 286 1.97 -20.67 -10.37
N ALA A 287 1.48 -19.48 -10.73
CA ALA A 287 2.31 -18.29 -10.93
C ALA A 287 2.66 -17.54 -9.62
N GLY A 288 2.04 -17.94 -8.52
CA GLY A 288 2.22 -17.40 -7.18
C GLY A 288 3.58 -17.73 -6.61
N VAL A 289 4.26 -16.71 -6.07
CA VAL A 289 5.55 -16.90 -5.37
C VAL A 289 5.56 -16.08 -4.09
N LEU A 290 5.68 -16.75 -2.96
CA LEU A 290 5.94 -16.14 -1.65
C LEU A 290 7.43 -16.23 -1.33
N ARG A 291 8.07 -15.11 -1.01
CA ARG A 291 9.53 -15.08 -0.83
C ARG A 291 9.97 -14.14 0.30
N THR A 292 10.53 -14.72 1.37
CA THR A 292 11.03 -14.03 2.56
C THR A 292 12.52 -14.23 2.79
N ASP A 293 13.33 -13.90 1.78
CA ASP A 293 14.77 -14.13 1.82
C ASP A 293 15.55 -13.03 2.56
N GLY A 294 16.60 -13.45 3.25
CA GLY A 294 17.58 -12.56 3.90
C GLY A 294 18.85 -13.32 4.27
N LYS A 295 19.83 -12.64 4.89
CA LYS A 295 20.97 -13.36 5.48
C LYS A 295 20.57 -14.13 6.71
N GLN A 296 19.68 -13.57 7.52
CA GLN A 296 18.83 -14.32 8.43
C GLN A 296 17.52 -14.56 7.71
N ALA A 297 16.99 -15.78 7.75
CA ALA A 297 15.77 -16.09 7.02
C ALA A 297 14.54 -15.40 7.63
N GLY A 298 13.50 -15.24 6.81
CA GLY A 298 12.20 -14.72 7.22
C GLY A 298 11.17 -15.81 7.52
N ALA A 299 9.90 -15.44 7.49
CA ALA A 299 8.78 -16.33 7.79
C ALA A 299 7.62 -16.14 6.80
N ASN A 300 7.01 -17.25 6.36
CA ASN A 300 5.70 -17.24 5.72
C ASN A 300 4.69 -17.90 6.66
N GLN A 301 3.55 -17.25 6.91
CA GLN A 301 2.44 -17.79 7.68
C GLN A 301 1.17 -17.79 6.84
N LEU A 302 0.64 -18.97 6.57
CA LEU A 302 -0.60 -19.15 5.81
C LEU A 302 -1.64 -19.79 6.73
N VAL A 303 -2.77 -19.11 6.91
CA VAL A 303 -3.87 -19.55 7.77
C VAL A 303 -5.13 -19.67 6.92
N ALA A 304 -5.56 -20.90 6.66
CA ALA A 304 -6.81 -21.19 5.98
C ALA A 304 -7.84 -21.73 6.98
N HIS A 305 -8.98 -21.07 7.08
CA HIS A 305 -10.06 -21.51 7.97
C HIS A 305 -10.85 -22.71 7.42
N GLU A 306 -10.67 -23.09 6.16
CA GLU A 306 -11.18 -24.32 5.54
C GLU A 306 -10.07 -25.03 4.75
N GLN A 307 -9.70 -24.52 3.57
CA GLN A 307 -8.73 -25.16 2.68
C GLN A 307 -7.49 -24.33 2.38
N LEU A 308 -6.30 -24.94 2.54
CA LEU A 308 -5.03 -24.38 2.10
C LEU A 308 -4.53 -25.12 0.85
N THR A 309 -4.33 -24.41 -0.26
CA THR A 309 -3.86 -24.96 -1.53
C THR A 309 -2.56 -24.29 -1.98
N ILE A 310 -1.51 -25.07 -2.22
CA ILE A 310 -0.21 -24.59 -2.71
C ILE A 310 0.13 -25.28 -4.02
N LYS A 311 0.07 -24.51 -5.11
CA LYS A 311 0.48 -24.92 -6.46
C LYS A 311 1.75 -24.19 -6.91
N GLY A 312 1.88 -22.93 -6.52
CA GLY A 312 3.07 -22.12 -6.74
C GLY A 312 4.17 -22.36 -5.70
N ARG A 313 5.06 -21.38 -5.51
CA ARG A 313 6.26 -21.50 -4.68
C ARG A 313 6.16 -20.73 -3.36
N VAL A 314 6.58 -21.33 -2.26
CA VAL A 314 6.72 -20.68 -0.94
C VAL A 314 8.14 -20.83 -0.42
N SER A 315 8.84 -19.71 -0.23
CA SER A 315 10.28 -19.70 0.10
C SER A 315 10.59 -18.76 1.27
N ALA A 316 11.32 -19.26 2.27
CA ALA A 316 11.87 -18.51 3.40
C ALA A 316 13.33 -18.92 3.62
N VAL A 317 14.22 -18.58 2.68
CA VAL A 317 15.61 -19.08 2.70
C VAL A 317 16.60 -18.07 3.29
N SER A 318 17.55 -18.61 4.04
CA SER A 318 18.72 -17.89 4.56
C SER A 318 19.86 -17.93 3.54
N ALA A 319 20.56 -16.81 3.36
CA ALA A 319 21.84 -16.78 2.63
C ALA A 319 23.04 -17.24 3.50
N ILE A 320 22.87 -17.33 4.82
CA ILE A 320 23.89 -17.88 5.74
C ILE A 320 23.65 -19.37 5.94
N THR A 321 24.63 -20.18 5.54
CA THR A 321 24.58 -21.66 5.56
C THR A 321 24.76 -22.28 6.93
N THR A 322 25.13 -21.50 7.95
CA THR A 322 25.41 -21.99 9.32
C THR A 322 24.19 -22.06 10.25
N ASN A 323 22.96 -21.94 9.69
CA ASN A 323 21.63 -22.01 10.35
C ASN A 323 21.24 -20.74 11.16
N PRO A 324 20.24 -19.96 10.71
CA PRO A 324 18.84 -20.28 10.99
C PRO A 324 18.00 -20.40 9.70
N GLN A 325 17.41 -21.57 9.49
CA GLN A 325 16.39 -21.79 8.47
C GLN A 325 15.21 -20.84 8.71
N GLY A 326 14.60 -20.35 7.63
CA GLY A 326 13.34 -19.61 7.76
C GLY A 326 12.22 -20.53 8.18
N SER A 327 11.03 -19.97 8.33
CA SER A 327 9.87 -20.76 8.68
C SER A 327 8.78 -20.62 7.63
N ASN A 328 8.16 -21.75 7.30
CA ASN A 328 6.88 -21.78 6.63
C ASN A 328 5.91 -22.42 7.62
N LEU A 329 4.93 -21.66 8.10
CA LEU A 329 3.89 -22.12 9.03
C LEU A 329 2.56 -22.19 8.28
N PHE A 330 2.01 -23.39 8.16
CA PHE A 330 0.73 -23.65 7.51
C PHE A 330 -0.28 -24.10 8.55
N GLN A 331 -1.33 -23.31 8.75
CA GLN A 331 -2.45 -23.65 9.64
C GLN A 331 -3.70 -23.83 8.78
N TYR A 332 -4.39 -24.94 8.96
CA TYR A 332 -5.60 -25.27 8.21
C TYR A 332 -6.61 -26.05 9.04
N ARG A 333 -7.88 -25.88 8.74
CA ARG A 333 -8.98 -26.56 9.43
C ARG A 333 -9.34 -27.89 8.79
N ASP A 334 -9.55 -27.92 7.48
CA ASP A 334 -10.16 -29.09 6.83
C ASP A 334 -9.15 -29.81 5.93
N THR A 335 -8.54 -29.11 4.97
CA THR A 335 -7.67 -29.76 3.96
C THR A 335 -6.43 -28.93 3.63
N LEU A 336 -5.29 -29.61 3.54
CA LEU A 336 -4.05 -29.11 2.97
C LEU A 336 -3.75 -29.84 1.66
N MET A 337 -3.60 -29.09 0.56
CA MET A 337 -3.16 -29.61 -0.73
C MET A 337 -1.86 -28.91 -1.15
N ILE A 338 -0.83 -29.69 -1.45
CA ILE A 338 0.44 -29.21 -2.01
C ILE A 338 0.73 -30.03 -3.25
N GLU A 339 0.77 -29.40 -4.42
CA GLU A 339 0.96 -30.11 -5.70
C GLU A 339 2.41 -30.63 -5.86
N ASP A 340 3.39 -29.84 -5.44
CA ASP A 340 4.81 -30.20 -5.45
C ASP A 340 5.46 -29.83 -4.12
N LEU A 341 5.89 -30.82 -3.32
CA LEU A 341 6.53 -30.57 -2.03
C LEU A 341 7.86 -29.80 -2.14
N THR A 342 8.54 -29.86 -3.29
CA THR A 342 9.79 -29.11 -3.52
C THR A 342 9.54 -27.61 -3.73
N SER A 343 8.28 -27.22 -3.98
CA SER A 343 7.87 -25.82 -4.09
C SER A 343 7.91 -25.06 -2.75
N VAL A 344 8.02 -25.78 -1.62
CA VAL A 344 8.05 -25.21 -0.27
C VAL A 344 9.44 -25.36 0.34
N THR A 345 10.13 -24.25 0.60
CA THR A 345 11.51 -24.27 1.12
C THR A 345 11.73 -23.20 2.20
N PRO A 346 12.18 -23.55 3.42
CA PRO A 346 12.31 -24.91 3.95
C PRO A 346 10.96 -25.62 4.06
N ALA A 347 10.96 -26.91 4.39
CA ALA A 347 9.72 -27.64 4.61
C ALA A 347 8.82 -26.92 5.62
N ALA A 348 7.51 -26.92 5.39
CA ALA A 348 6.57 -26.24 6.26
C ALA A 348 6.28 -27.04 7.53
N GLN A 349 6.15 -26.32 8.65
CA GLN A 349 5.43 -26.80 9.81
C GLN A 349 3.94 -26.70 9.51
N SER A 350 3.28 -27.85 9.40
CA SER A 350 1.86 -27.97 9.09
C SER A 350 1.07 -28.30 10.35
N ILE A 351 0.05 -27.50 10.66
CA ILE A 351 -0.80 -27.64 11.84
C ILE A 351 -2.25 -27.76 11.37
N TYR A 352 -2.84 -28.94 11.59
CA TYR A 352 -4.28 -29.11 11.56
C TYR A 352 -4.86 -28.51 12.84
N ASP A 353 -5.74 -27.51 12.70
CA ASP A 353 -6.35 -26.82 13.82
C ASP A 353 -7.89 -26.81 13.67
N PRO A 354 -8.59 -27.74 14.34
CA PRO A 354 -10.04 -27.84 14.26
C PRO A 354 -10.75 -26.70 15.03
N THR A 355 -10.00 -25.88 15.79
CA THR A 355 -10.55 -24.74 16.53
C THR A 355 -10.66 -23.48 15.66
N LEU A 356 -10.10 -23.50 14.45
CA LEU A 356 -10.31 -22.45 13.47
C LEU A 356 -11.80 -22.31 13.13
N ILE A 357 -12.24 -21.06 12.98
CA ILE A 357 -13.65 -20.71 12.79
C ILE A 357 -14.09 -21.27 11.45
N SER A 358 -15.13 -22.11 11.41
CA SER A 358 -15.67 -22.63 10.13
C SER A 358 -16.08 -21.46 9.26
N CYS A 359 -15.82 -21.49 7.95
CA CYS A 359 -16.28 -20.43 7.06
C CYS A 359 -17.71 -20.59 6.56
N SER A 360 -18.35 -21.73 6.81
CA SER A 360 -19.78 -21.90 6.54
C SER A 360 -20.59 -20.79 7.22
N PRO A 361 -21.51 -20.12 6.50
CA PRO A 361 -22.47 -19.23 7.16
C PRO A 361 -23.26 -20.08 8.15
N GLY A 362 -23.35 -19.63 9.40
CA GLY A 362 -24.21 -20.28 10.37
C GLY A 362 -25.64 -20.31 9.82
N SER A 363 -26.14 -21.51 9.53
CA SER A 363 -27.54 -21.75 9.16
C SER A 363 -28.48 -21.34 10.27
#